data_AF-A0AA50DWX4-F1
#
_entry.id   AF-A0AA50DWX4-F1
#
_cell.length_a   1.000
_cell.length_b   1.000
_cell.length_c   1.000
_cell.angle_alpha   90.00
_cell.angle_beta   90.00
_cell.angle_gamma   90.00
#
_symmetry.space_group_name_H-M   'P 1'
#
loop_
_entity.id
_entity.type
_entity.pdbx_description
1 polymer ?
#
loop_
_entity_poly.entity_id
_entity_poly.type
_entity_poly.pdbx_seq_one_letter_code
_entity_poly.pdbx_strand_id
1 'polypeptide(L)' 'MEISLDGLYKGQCQFRDIFPLLDNLGLRYAGNLDQVVAADGHVRYLNALFLRPN' A
#
# COMPACT_ATOMS: atom_id res chain seq x y z
N MET A 1 -1.12 4.21 -6.05
CA MET A 1 0.26 4.25 -5.53
C MET A 1 0.73 2.83 -5.37
N GLU A 2 1.86 2.54 -5.98
CA GLU A 2 2.55 1.27 -5.99
C GLU A 2 3.22 0.99 -4.62
N ILE A 3 2.83 -0.07 -3.91
CA ILE A 3 3.42 -0.50 -2.64
C ILE A 3 3.75 -1.99 -2.68
N SER A 4 5.01 -2.31 -2.39
CA SER A 4 5.45 -3.68 -2.14
C SER A 4 5.25 -4.04 -0.65
N LEU A 5 4.58 -5.16 -0.41
CA LEU A 5 4.35 -5.73 0.91
C LEU A 5 5.41 -6.77 1.29
N ASP A 6 6.10 -7.33 0.30
CA ASP A 6 7.30 -8.14 0.54
C ASP A 6 8.50 -7.23 0.80
N GLY A 7 9.31 -7.57 1.80
CA GLY A 7 10.58 -6.87 2.05
C GLY A 7 11.64 -7.29 1.04
N LEU A 8 11.75 -6.59 -0.09
CA LEU A 8 12.73 -6.91 -1.14
C LEU A 8 14.09 -6.24 -0.90
N TYR A 9 14.11 -5.10 -0.19
CA TYR A 9 15.32 -4.32 0.06
C TYR A 9 15.43 -3.90 1.53
N LYS A 10 16.68 -3.75 2.00
CA LYS A 10 16.95 -3.21 3.34
C LYS A 10 16.46 -1.76 3.43
N GLY A 11 15.66 -1.47 4.45
CA GLY A 11 15.10 -0.12 4.67
C GLY A 11 13.89 0.21 3.81
N GLN A 12 13.31 -0.76 3.10
CA GLN A 12 12.09 -0.56 2.34
C GLN A 12 10.92 -0.14 3.25
N CYS A 13 10.28 0.96 2.89
CA CYS A 13 9.07 1.46 3.54
C CYS A 13 7.91 0.48 3.33
N GLN A 14 7.17 0.18 4.40
CA GLN A 14 6.03 -0.73 4.37
C GLN A 14 4.71 0.04 4.29
N PHE A 15 3.63 -0.64 3.92
CA PHE A 15 2.30 -0.02 3.92
C PHE A 15 1.94 0.65 5.25
N ARG A 16 2.29 0.01 6.38
CA ARG A 16 2.09 0.56 7.73
C ARG A 16 2.86 1.86 8.01
N ASP A 17 3.94 2.11 7.28
CA ASP A 17 4.76 3.31 7.42
C ASP A 17 4.19 4.43 6.53
N ILE A 18 3.66 4.08 5.35
CA ILE A 18 3.11 5.02 4.38
C ILE A 18 1.69 5.47 4.77
N PHE A 19 0.87 4.54 5.28
CA PHE A 19 -0.55 4.80 5.58
C PHE A 19 -0.76 6.00 6.53
N PRO A 20 -0.07 6.11 7.68
CA PRO A 20 -0.22 7.25 8.58
C PRO A 20 0.20 8.58 7.95
N LEU A 21 1.21 8.57 7.06
CA LEU A 21 1.68 9.78 6.38
C LEU A 21 0.60 10.34 5.45
N LEU A 22 -0.09 9.47 4.72
CA LEU A 22 -1.19 9.87 3.84
C LEU A 22 -2.43 10.28 4.62
N ASP A 23 -2.71 9.57 5.72
CA ASP A 23 -3.82 9.89 6.61
C ASP A 23 -3.68 11.31 7.19
N ASN A 24 -2.47 11.66 7.64
CA ASN A 24 -2.14 12.99 8.14
C ASN A 24 -2.27 14.10 7.08
N LEU A 25 -2.22 13.77 5.78
CA LEU A 25 -2.47 14.70 4.68
C LEU A 25 -3.96 14.80 4.30
N GLY A 26 -4.84 14.09 5.02
CA GLY A 26 -6.27 14.04 4.79
C GLY A 26 -6.68 13.09 3.66
N LEU A 27 -5.82 12.16 3.27
CA LEU A 27 -6.12 11.12 2.28
C LEU A 27 -6.50 9.82 3.00
N ARG A 28 -7.56 9.17 2.54
CA ARG A 28 -8.03 7.89 3.09
C ARG A 28 -7.81 6.78 2.07
N TYR A 29 -7.38 5.62 2.54
CA TYR A 29 -7.27 4.42 1.72
C TYR A 29 -8.67 3.99 1.24
N ALA A 30 -8.80 3.76 -0.07
CA ALA A 30 -10.06 3.46 -0.74
C ALA A 30 -10.07 2.08 -1.43
N GLY A 31 -9.04 1.26 -1.20
CA GLY A 31 -8.89 -0.06 -1.82
C GLY A 31 -7.71 -0.12 -2.80
N ASN A 32 -7.64 -1.22 -3.55
CA ASN A 32 -6.59 -1.48 -4.53
C ASN A 32 -7.16 -1.44 -5.95
N LEU A 33 -6.46 -0.79 -6.88
CA LEU A 33 -6.76 -0.87 -8.31
C LEU A 33 -6.30 -2.20 -8.90
N ASP A 34 -5.20 -2.74 -8.37
CA ASP A 34 -4.63 -4.04 -8.74
C ASP A 34 -3.79 -4.60 -7.58
N GLN A 35 -3.57 -5.91 -7.58
CA GLN A 35 -2.70 -6.61 -6.64
C GLN A 35 -2.08 -7.87 -7.24
N VAL A 36 -0.82 -8.13 -6.87
CA VAL A 36 -0.11 -9.36 -7.25
C VAL A 36 -0.03 -10.28 -6.05
N VAL A 37 -0.48 -11.52 -6.25
CA VAL A 37 -0.56 -12.56 -5.22
C VAL A 37 0.54 -13.59 -5.45
N ALA A 38 1.22 -13.99 -4.38
CA ALA A 38 2.21 -15.05 -4.37
C ALA A 38 1.58 -16.44 -4.51
N ALA A 39 2.40 -17.46 -4.78
CA ALA A 39 1.93 -18.84 -4.92
C ALA A 39 1.31 -19.43 -3.64
N ASP A 40 1.69 -18.92 -2.46
CA ASP A 40 1.14 -19.27 -1.15
C ASP A 40 -0.06 -18.38 -0.74
N GLY A 41 -0.52 -17.50 -1.63
CA GLY A 41 -1.76 -16.74 -1.47
C GLY A 41 -1.63 -15.39 -0.78
N HIS A 42 -0.46 -14.98 -0.28
CA HIS A 42 -0.29 -13.62 0.26
C HIS A 42 -0.12 -12.59 -0.87
N VAL A 43 -0.50 -11.34 -0.59
CA VAL A 43 -0.30 -10.23 -1.52
C VAL A 43 1.15 -9.73 -1.41
N ARG A 44 1.90 -9.77 -2.51
CA ARG A 44 3.28 -9.24 -2.57
C ARG A 44 3.32 -7.75 -2.84
N TYR A 45 2.32 -7.28 -3.56
CA TYR A 45 2.29 -5.97 -4.17
C TYR A 45 0.84 -5.52 -4.34
N LEU A 46 0.61 -4.23 -4.13
CA LEU A 46 -0.67 -3.60 -4.45
C LEU A 46 -0.48 -2.21 -5.08
N ASN A 47 -1.42 -1.84 -5.94
CA ASN A 47 -1.60 -0.47 -6.38
C ASN A 47 -2.75 0.16 -5.58
N ALA A 48 -2.42 0.77 -4.44
CA ALA A 48 -3.37 1.37 -3.52
C ALA A 48 -3.98 2.67 -4.07
N LEU A 49 -5.29 2.82 -3.96
CA LEU A 49 -6.01 4.06 -4.19
C LEU A 49 -6.17 4.81 -2.86
N PHE A 50 -5.87 6.10 -2.87
CA PHE A 50 -6.11 7.01 -1.76
C PHE A 50 -6.92 8.20 -2.27
N LEU A 51 -7.99 8.54 -1.57
CA LEU A 51 -8.90 9.63 -1.94
C LEU A 51 -9.02 10.65 -0.81
N ARG A 52 -9.29 11.90 -1.17
CA ARG A 52 -9.73 12.90 -0.21
C ARG A 52 -11.24 12.74 -0.04
N PRO A 53 -11.75 12.42 1.17
CA PRO A 53 -13.19 12.43 1.41
C PRO A 53 -13.72 13.87 1.30
N ASN A 54 -14.92 14.02 0.75
CA ASN A 54 -15.67 15.29 0.71
C ASN A 54 -16.26 15.61 2.08
#